data_AF-A0A1V5P3J5-F1
#
_entry.id   AF-A0A1V5P3J5-F1
#
_cell.length_a   1.000
_cell.length_b   1.000
_cell.length_c   1.000
_cell.angle_alpha   90.00
_cell.angle_beta   90.00
_cell.angle_gamma   90.00
#
_symmetry.space_group_name_H-M   'P 1'
#
loop_
_entity.id
_entity.type
_entity.pdbx_description
1 polymer ?
#
loop_
_entity_poly.entity_id
_entity_poly.type
_entity_poly.pdbx_seq_one_letter_code
_entity_poly.pdbx_strand_id
1 'polypeptide(L)'
;MEGWGLYCEEMMKEVGYMKGVKLELAQQVDQLMRAARVIIDVRLHTMGMTIKEAKDFMTDIVLVSPSTARVEVNRYTMTPTQPLSYMIGQLEIMSLREEYKKLKGDSFTLKDFHDKILSFGSSPIKIIRQMLLEGEDGT
;
A
#
# COMPACT_ATOMS: atom_id res chain seq x y z
N MET A 1 -6.17 7.08 -1.31
CA MET A 1 -7.30 6.26 -0.82
C MET A 1 -6.90 4.80 -0.67
N GLU A 2 -6.50 4.10 -1.74
CA GLU A 2 -6.20 2.66 -1.71
C GLU A 2 -5.16 2.24 -0.65
N GLY A 3 -4.07 3.02 -0.49
CA GLY A 3 -3.04 2.74 0.51
C GLY A 3 -3.49 2.83 1.98
N TRP A 4 -4.57 3.56 2.28
CA TRP A 4 -5.07 3.69 3.65
C TRP A 4 -5.67 2.39 4.16
N GLY A 5 -6.45 1.69 3.32
CA GLY A 5 -7.02 0.38 3.70
C GLY A 5 -5.94 -0.63 4.04
N LEU A 6 -4.89 -0.70 3.22
CA LEU A 6 -3.72 -1.56 3.43
C LEU A 6 -2.92 -1.18 4.68
N TYR A 7 -2.76 0.12 4.92
CA TYR A 7 -2.16 0.62 6.16
C TYR A 7 -2.96 0.16 7.39
N CYS A 8 -4.28 0.23 7.33
CA CYS A 8 -5.14 -0.23 8.42
C CYS A 8 -4.98 -1.74 8.67
N GLU A 9 -4.84 -2.57 7.64
CA GLU A 9 -4.57 -4.01 7.82
C GLU A 9 -3.26 -4.27 8.58
N GLU A 10 -2.19 -3.54 8.26
CA GLU A 10 -0.91 -3.67 8.97
C GLU A 10 -1.01 -3.14 10.41
N MET A 11 -1.67 -1.99 10.60
CA MET A 11 -1.90 -1.41 11.91
C MET A 11 -2.71 -2.35 12.82
N MET A 12 -3.77 -2.99 12.30
CA MET A 12 -4.57 -3.95 13.05
C MET A 12 -3.76 -5.18 13.50
N LYS A 13 -2.73 -5.57 12.74
CA LYS A 13 -1.78 -6.58 13.17
C LYS A 13 -0.87 -6.07 14.29
N GLU A 14 -0.30 -4.87 14.14
CA GLU A 14 0.58 -4.26 15.14
C GLU A 14 -0.11 -4.08 16.49
N VAL A 15 -1.39 -3.71 16.50
CA VAL A 15 -2.19 -3.58 17.74
C VAL A 15 -2.78 -4.90 18.24
N GLY A 16 -2.47 -6.02 17.59
CA GLY A 16 -2.71 -7.36 18.10
C GLY A 16 -4.06 -7.99 17.75
N TYR A 17 -4.78 -7.48 16.75
CA TYR A 17 -6.06 -8.04 16.28
C TYR A 17 -5.90 -9.12 15.20
N MET A 18 -4.77 -9.17 14.50
CA MET A 18 -4.46 -10.21 13.51
C MET A 18 -3.54 -11.27 14.10
N LYS A 19 -4.10 -12.20 14.88
CA LYS A 19 -3.35 -13.28 15.52
C LYS A 19 -3.73 -14.65 15.02
N GLY A 20 -2.73 -15.51 14.86
CA GLY A 20 -2.90 -16.92 14.56
C GLY A 20 -2.59 -17.25 13.11
N VAL A 21 -2.04 -18.45 12.92
CA VAL A 21 -1.42 -18.90 11.66
C VAL A 21 -2.30 -18.66 10.43
N LYS A 22 -3.61 -18.86 10.53
CA LYS A 22 -4.53 -18.66 9.39
C LYS A 22 -4.65 -17.20 8.96
N LEU A 23 -4.81 -16.27 9.92
CA LEU A 23 -4.95 -14.84 9.64
C LEU A 23 -3.62 -14.25 9.19
N GLU A 24 -2.52 -14.66 9.82
CA GLU A 24 -1.18 -14.25 9.44
C GLU A 24 -0.85 -14.72 8.02
N LEU A 25 -1.14 -15.98 7.68
CA LEU A 25 -0.94 -16.49 6.33
C LEU A 25 -1.79 -15.75 5.30
N ALA A 26 -3.08 -15.53 5.58
CA ALA A 26 -3.95 -14.78 4.67
C ALA A 26 -3.41 -13.37 4.40
N GLN A 27 -2.97 -12.67 5.45
CA GLN A 27 -2.36 -11.35 5.30
C GLN A 27 -1.08 -11.40 4.45
N GLN A 28 -0.22 -12.41 4.64
CA GLN A 28 1.00 -12.56 3.83
C GLN A 28 0.69 -12.83 2.35
N VAL A 29 -0.34 -13.64 2.06
CA VAL A 29 -0.80 -13.89 0.68
C VAL A 29 -1.30 -12.59 0.04
N ASP A 30 -2.08 -11.79 0.76
CA ASP A 30 -2.55 -10.50 0.26
C ASP A 30 -1.39 -9.51 0.04
N GLN A 31 -0.39 -9.50 0.92
CA GLN A 31 0.82 -8.69 0.75
C GLN A 31 1.65 -9.12 -0.47
N LEU A 32 1.77 -10.43 -0.73
CA LEU A 32 2.42 -10.95 -1.93
C LEU A 32 1.70 -10.48 -3.19
N MET A 33 0.38 -10.52 -3.21
CA MET A 33 -0.44 -10.03 -4.32
C MET A 33 -0.22 -8.53 -4.57
N ARG A 34 -0.11 -7.72 -3.52
CA ARG A 34 0.15 -6.28 -3.60
C ARG A 34 1.57 -5.97 -4.10
N ALA A 35 2.57 -6.73 -3.65
CA ALA A 35 3.94 -6.63 -4.16
C ALA A 35 4.01 -6.98 -5.64
N ALA A 36 3.32 -8.05 -6.06
CA ALA A 36 3.23 -8.44 -7.45
C ALA A 36 2.64 -7.34 -8.34
N ARG A 37 1.62 -6.61 -7.87
CA ARG A 37 1.05 -5.47 -8.59
C ARG A 37 2.07 -4.37 -8.89
N VAL A 38 2.96 -4.07 -7.93
CA VAL A 38 4.02 -3.09 -8.15
C VAL A 38 4.98 -3.56 -9.24
N ILE A 39 5.44 -4.81 -9.14
CA ILE A 39 6.40 -5.39 -10.09
C ILE A 39 5.79 -5.46 -11.49
N ILE A 40 4.57 -5.99 -11.62
CA ILE A 40 3.90 -6.19 -12.91
C ILE A 40 3.59 -4.85 -13.55
N ASP A 41 3.01 -3.89 -12.81
CA ASP A 41 2.62 -2.61 -13.42
C ASP A 41 3.85 -1.86 -13.98
N VAL A 42 4.93 -1.78 -13.19
CA VAL A 42 6.17 -1.13 -13.65
C VAL A 42 6.76 -1.87 -14.85
N ARG A 43 6.90 -3.20 -14.77
CA ARG A 43 7.57 -3.96 -15.83
C ARG A 43 6.75 -4.00 -17.13
N LEU A 44 5.43 -4.11 -17.03
CA LEU A 44 4.52 -4.15 -18.17
C LEU A 44 4.52 -2.82 -18.92
N HIS A 45 4.54 -1.70 -18.21
CA HIS A 45 4.44 -0.37 -18.82
C HIS A 45 5.77 0.29 -19.15
N THR A 46 6.89 -0.18 -18.59
CA THR A 46 8.21 0.49 -18.76
C THR A 46 9.37 -0.43 -19.13
N MET A 47 9.25 -1.76 -18.97
CA MET A 47 10.38 -2.70 -19.13
C MET A 47 10.11 -3.84 -20.12
N GLY A 48 9.01 -3.77 -20.89
CA GLY A 48 8.72 -4.73 -21.96
C GLY A 48 8.22 -6.10 -21.49
N MET A 49 7.78 -6.25 -20.23
CA MET A 49 7.12 -7.48 -19.78
C MET A 49 5.85 -7.72 -20.59
N THR A 50 5.75 -8.92 -21.17
CA THR A 50 4.59 -9.33 -21.95
C THR A 50 3.40 -9.68 -21.05
N ILE A 51 2.18 -9.61 -21.60
CA ILE A 51 0.96 -10.03 -20.90
C ILE A 51 1.03 -11.50 -20.47
N LYS A 52 1.72 -12.36 -21.24
CA LYS A 52 1.91 -13.77 -20.89
C LYS A 52 2.81 -13.89 -19.66
N GLU A 53 3.98 -13.25 -19.66
CA GLU A 53 4.91 -13.28 -18.52
C GLU A 53 4.26 -12.72 -17.25
N ALA A 54 3.44 -11.67 -17.36
CA ALA A 54 2.69 -11.14 -16.22
C ALA A 54 1.67 -12.16 -15.66
N LYS A 55 0.99 -12.92 -16.53
CA LYS A 55 0.04 -13.98 -16.12
C LYS A 55 0.77 -15.16 -15.49
N ASP A 56 1.88 -15.58 -16.08
CA ASP A 56 2.73 -16.66 -15.56
C ASP A 56 3.29 -16.26 -14.18
N PHE A 57 3.73 -15.01 -14.01
CA PHE A 57 4.18 -14.50 -12.71
C PHE A 57 3.08 -14.59 -11.64
N MET A 58 1.84 -14.25 -12.01
CA MET A 58 0.70 -14.34 -11.12
C MET A 58 0.37 -15.79 -10.72
N THR A 59 0.47 -16.75 -11.64
CA THR A 59 0.20 -18.15 -11.32
C THR A 59 1.33 -18.83 -10.58
N ASP A 60 2.58 -18.52 -10.92
CA ASP A 60 3.74 -19.29 -10.46
C ASP A 60 4.34 -18.74 -9.16
N ILE A 61 4.26 -17.41 -8.97
CA ILE A 61 4.79 -16.73 -7.79
C ILE A 61 3.69 -16.37 -6.81
N VAL A 62 2.59 -15.78 -7.29
CA VAL A 62 1.48 -15.32 -6.42
C VAL A 62 0.49 -16.45 -6.13
N LEU A 63 0.55 -17.55 -6.88
CA LEU A 63 -0.27 -18.75 -6.71
C LEU A 63 -1.77 -18.49 -6.86
N VAL A 64 -2.16 -17.48 -7.66
CA VAL A 64 -3.57 -17.27 -8.01
C VAL A 64 -4.00 -18.18 -9.16
N SER A 65 -5.29 -18.44 -9.27
CA SER A 65 -5.82 -19.23 -10.37
C SER A 65 -5.54 -18.58 -11.74
N PRO A 66 -5.40 -19.35 -12.83
CA PRO A 66 -5.22 -18.79 -14.18
C PRO A 66 -6.34 -17.83 -14.61
N SER A 67 -7.58 -18.07 -14.15
CA SER A 67 -8.71 -17.18 -14.44
C SER A 67 -8.57 -15.84 -13.72
N THR A 68 -8.17 -15.84 -12.44
CA THR A 68 -7.84 -14.64 -11.67
C THR A 68 -6.68 -13.88 -12.30
N ALA A 69 -5.59 -14.56 -12.63
CA ALA A 69 -4.42 -13.96 -13.28
C ALA A 69 -4.80 -13.26 -14.58
N ARG A 70 -5.66 -13.91 -15.41
CA ARG A 70 -6.15 -13.31 -16.66
C ARG A 70 -6.93 -12.02 -16.42
N VAL A 71 -7.87 -12.02 -15.47
CA VAL A 71 -8.71 -10.85 -15.17
C VAL A 71 -7.86 -9.70 -14.65
N GLU A 72 -7.02 -9.96 -13.65
CA GLU A 72 -6.19 -8.92 -13.02
C GLU A 72 -5.17 -8.34 -14.00
N VAL A 73 -4.41 -9.17 -14.72
CA VAL A 73 -3.39 -8.65 -15.67
C VAL A 73 -4.03 -7.86 -16.80
N ASN A 74 -5.17 -8.31 -17.33
CA ASN A 74 -5.88 -7.54 -18.34
C ASN A 74 -6.33 -6.16 -17.78
N ARG A 75 -6.79 -6.10 -16.53
CA ARG A 75 -7.09 -4.83 -15.87
C ARG A 75 -5.86 -3.93 -15.79
N TYR A 76 -4.70 -4.48 -15.41
CA TYR A 76 -3.45 -3.72 -15.27
C TYR A 76 -3.00 -3.08 -16.59
N THR A 77 -3.26 -3.73 -17.73
CA THR A 77 -2.97 -3.15 -19.05
C THR A 77 -3.83 -1.93 -19.37
N MET A 78 -5.02 -1.80 -18.77
CA MET A 78 -5.98 -0.73 -19.02
C MET A 78 -5.88 0.42 -18.00
N THR A 79 -5.29 0.16 -16.83
CA THR A 79 -5.21 1.12 -15.74
C THR A 79 -3.77 1.25 -15.22
N PRO A 80 -2.83 1.78 -16.02
CA PRO A 80 -1.44 1.97 -15.57
C PRO A 80 -1.41 2.80 -14.28
N THR A 81 -0.44 2.54 -13.41
CA THR A 81 -0.22 3.18 -12.09
C THR A 81 -1.26 2.90 -11.01
N GLN A 82 -2.47 2.45 -11.36
CA GLN A 82 -3.50 2.14 -10.36
C GLN A 82 -3.12 0.91 -9.51
N PRO A 83 -2.64 -0.22 -10.06
CA PRO A 83 -2.32 -1.42 -9.27
C PRO A 83 -1.21 -1.20 -8.24
N LEU A 84 -0.16 -0.44 -8.59
CA LEU A 84 0.94 -0.17 -7.68
C LEU A 84 0.58 0.86 -6.59
N SER A 85 -0.43 1.68 -6.82
CA SER A 85 -0.85 2.75 -5.88
C SER A 85 -1.25 2.23 -4.50
N TYR A 86 -1.72 0.97 -4.42
CA TYR A 86 -2.07 0.29 -3.16
C TYR A 86 -0.85 0.19 -2.24
N MET A 87 0.17 -0.56 -2.67
CA MET A 87 1.35 -0.81 -1.84
C MET A 87 2.19 0.44 -1.67
N ILE A 88 2.37 1.25 -2.72
CA ILE A 88 3.11 2.51 -2.59
C ILE A 88 2.41 3.44 -1.61
N GLY A 89 1.07 3.56 -1.68
CA GLY A 89 0.32 4.37 -0.72
C GLY A 89 0.45 3.86 0.72
N GLN A 90 0.42 2.55 0.93
CA GLN A 90 0.64 1.94 2.25
C GLN A 90 2.03 2.32 2.80
N LEU A 91 3.07 2.10 2.00
CA LEU A 91 4.46 2.36 2.40
C LEU A 91 4.69 3.85 2.71
N GLU A 92 4.11 4.75 1.91
CA GLU A 92 4.18 6.18 2.13
C GLU A 92 3.51 6.60 3.46
N ILE A 93 2.34 6.04 3.77
CA ILE A 93 1.64 6.31 5.05
C ILE A 93 2.44 5.76 6.23
N MET A 94 3.00 4.56 6.10
CA MET A 94 3.86 3.96 7.14
C MET A 94 5.11 4.81 7.37
N SER A 95 5.79 5.25 6.31
CA SER A 95 6.95 6.15 6.40
C SER A 95 6.57 7.46 7.11
N LEU A 96 5.48 8.08 6.67
CA LEU A 96 4.98 9.32 7.27
C LEU A 96 4.66 9.13 8.77
N ARG A 97 4.08 7.99 9.16
CA ARG A 97 3.82 7.68 10.57
C ARG A 97 5.11 7.62 11.37
N GLU A 98 6.14 6.96 10.86
CA GLU A 98 7.43 6.86 11.56
C GLU A 98 8.13 8.22 11.67
N GLU A 99 8.05 9.06 10.64
CA GLU A 99 8.54 10.44 10.67
C GLU A 99 7.79 11.29 11.70
N TYR A 100 6.45 11.21 11.70
CA TYR A 100 5.62 11.92 12.67
C TYR A 100 5.87 11.45 14.10
N LYS A 101 6.06 10.15 14.30
CA LYS A 101 6.42 9.56 15.59
C LYS A 101 7.76 10.09 16.10
N LYS A 102 8.77 10.20 15.23
CA LYS A 102 10.06 10.81 15.58
C LYS A 102 9.91 12.28 15.95
N LEU A 103 9.09 13.03 15.21
CA LEU A 103 8.83 14.45 15.48
C LEU A 103 8.14 14.66 16.84
N LYS A 104 7.18 13.80 17.19
CA LYS A 104 6.39 13.92 18.44
C LYS A 104 7.07 13.30 19.66
N GLY A 105 8.04 12.41 19.47
CA GLY A 105 8.72 11.72 20.57
C GLY A 105 7.74 11.04 21.52
N ASP A 106 7.90 11.29 22.82
CA ASP A 106 7.06 10.70 23.88
C ASP A 106 5.59 11.15 23.84
N SER A 107 5.29 12.24 23.13
CA SER A 107 3.90 12.72 22.95
C SER A 107 3.16 12.02 21.81
N PHE A 108 3.82 11.12 21.07
CA PHE A 108 3.19 10.41 19.97
C PHE A 108 2.07 9.49 20.45
N THR A 109 0.91 9.57 19.77
CA THR A 109 -0.12 8.54 19.85
C THR A 109 -0.63 8.20 18.46
N LEU A 110 -1.00 6.92 18.24
CA LEU A 110 -1.62 6.50 16.98
C LEU A 110 -2.91 7.27 16.70
N LYS A 111 -3.70 7.54 17.74
CA LYS A 111 -4.95 8.31 17.63
C LYS A 111 -4.70 9.71 17.07
N ASP A 112 -3.75 10.46 17.64
CA ASP A 112 -3.44 11.81 17.16
C ASP A 112 -2.96 11.81 15.70
N PHE A 113 -2.09 10.85 15.35
CA PHE A 113 -1.65 10.67 13.97
C PHE A 113 -2.84 10.40 13.02
N HIS A 114 -3.74 9.48 13.38
CA HIS A 114 -4.92 9.14 12.58
C HIS A 114 -5.90 10.30 12.46
N ASP A 115 -6.17 11.03 13.54
CA ASP A 115 -7.05 12.20 13.52
C ASP A 115 -6.49 13.27 12.57
N LYS A 116 -5.17 13.53 12.63
CA LYS A 116 -4.51 14.51 11.77
C LYS A 116 -4.54 14.11 10.30
N ILE A 117 -4.09 12.90 9.95
CA ILE A 117 -4.05 12.47 8.54
C ILE A 117 -5.46 12.46 7.90
N LEU A 118 -6.48 12.03 8.65
CA LEU A 118 -7.86 11.99 8.17
C LEU A 118 -8.49 13.38 8.03
N SER A 119 -8.03 14.37 8.81
CA SER A 119 -8.51 15.75 8.70
C SER A 119 -8.21 16.40 7.35
N PHE A 120 -7.21 15.92 6.61
CA PHE A 120 -6.84 16.41 5.28
C PHE A 120 -7.63 15.75 4.13
N GLY A 121 -8.59 14.87 4.46
CA GLY A 121 -9.44 14.19 3.48
C GLY A 121 -8.65 13.28 2.53
N SER A 122 -9.04 13.27 1.26
CA SER A 122 -8.46 12.39 0.22
C SER A 122 -7.26 13.01 -0.51
N SER A 123 -6.54 13.93 0.12
CA SER A 123 -5.40 14.62 -0.47
C SER A 123 -4.22 13.66 -0.76
N PRO A 124 -3.35 13.96 -1.75
CA PRO A 124 -2.16 13.15 -2.00
C PRO A 124 -1.24 13.08 -0.76
N ILE A 125 -0.69 11.91 -0.46
CA ILE A 125 0.15 11.70 0.74
C ILE A 125 1.34 12.65 0.80
N LYS A 126 1.92 13.02 -0.36
CA LYS A 126 3.00 14.01 -0.41
C LYS A 126 2.58 15.38 0.16
N ILE A 127 1.37 15.83 -0.13
CA ILE A 127 0.84 17.11 0.36
C ILE A 127 0.52 17.01 1.84
N ILE A 128 -0.12 15.91 2.26
CA ILE A 128 -0.38 15.63 3.68
C ILE A 128 0.94 15.61 4.47
N ARG A 129 1.98 14.96 3.94
CA ARG A 129 3.30 14.87 4.56
C ARG A 129 3.89 16.26 4.82
N GLN A 130 3.81 17.17 3.84
CA GLN A 130 4.25 18.56 4.01
C GLN A 130 3.46 19.26 5.13
N MET A 131 2.12 19.23 5.05
CA MET A 131 1.26 19.86 6.05
C MET A 131 1.47 19.32 7.47
N LEU A 132 1.74 18.02 7.59
CA LEU A 132 1.87 17.34 8.88
C LEU A 132 3.25 17.54 9.53
N LEU A 133 4.32 17.64 8.73
CA LEU A 133 5.70 17.72 9.22
C LEU A 133 6.25 19.16 9.28
N GLU A 134 5.80 20.05 8.39
CA GLU A 134 6.34 21.42 8.28
C GLU A 134 5.48 22.45 9.06
N GLY A 135 4.24 22.10 9.45
CA GLY A 135 3.30 23.02 10.10
C GLY A 135 2.69 24.05 9.13
N GLU A 136 1.69 24.81 9.59
CA GLU A 136 1.11 25.94 8.84
C GLU A 136 2.07 27.15 8.69
N ASP A 137 3.25 27.07 9.31
CA ASP A 137 4.21 28.17 9.42
C ASP A 137 5.28 28.15 8.31
N GLY A 138 4.89 27.73 7.11
CA GLY A 138 5.69 27.94 5.89
C GLY A 138 5.78 29.43 5.55
N THR A 139 6.70 30.14 6.19
CA THR A 139 7.24 31.41 5.67
C THR A 139 8.37 31.14 4.68
#